data_AF-A0A850PWC0-F1
#
_entry.id   AF-A0A850PWC0-F1
#
_cell.length_a   1.000
_cell.length_b   1.000
_cell.length_c   1.000
_cell.angle_alpha   90.00
_cell.angle_beta   90.00
_cell.angle_gamma   90.00
#
_symmetry.space_group_name_H-M   'P 1'
#
loop_
_entity.id
_entity.type
_entity.pdbx_description
1 polymer ?
#
loop_
_entity_poly.entity_id
_entity_poly.type
_entity_poly.pdbx_seq_one_letter_code
_entity_poly.pdbx_strand_id
1 'polypeptide(L)'
;MTLTDTDLESGIRNSGMSGRAPAWFTPAVFILAPVIGSFLAWYLLTARHQLDRSQAMSEALTGFSAPAHVSGRGISLLLLWYCAIVMVSMVGFWWGTHRSRPATAADRTNTAWFERRYFFVVLIAGAVGVGYSFMKVGGLGAIVDSLSEQTANDFSNALSGFAGLQTLRYATILAAPIGVYLWRKKVIGWPYMVTAVLLLVANAMIASRLALMMACAVYLAAWVRSREPRVGGGSPARAWIAVMLIVLSGFGVLTALNYIRNANYYRDAGISNPVEMNVYQMGAYLAVPAQVSLGVSDAVARGAWEKPGSVTTSLEAVQPTFLQFNKITKDESWKQAATYGFSVSFAGNFFTNSVFADTYSEYGTWGWFYTILAYGVAGYAFARIFSFSPVIAASAGVVAYCFLEVWRVQILIYGIVIFLLLLTVGSTLLARIRPPQEQ
;
A
#
# COMPACT_ATOMS: atom_id res chain seq x y z
N MET A 1 49.14 -22.15 26.32
CA MET A 1 48.45 -21.00 25.71
C MET A 1 46.98 -21.09 26.14
N THR A 2 46.66 -20.46 27.25
CA THR A 2 45.35 -20.49 27.90
C THR A 2 44.47 -19.44 27.24
N LEU A 3 43.49 -19.88 26.44
CA LEU A 3 42.42 -19.03 25.93
C LEU A 3 41.59 -18.57 27.13
N THR A 4 41.65 -17.28 27.44
CA THR A 4 40.86 -16.64 28.49
C THR A 4 39.40 -16.51 28.05
N ASP A 5 38.45 -16.85 28.94
CA ASP A 5 36.98 -16.75 28.75
C ASP A 5 36.50 -15.39 28.21
N THR A 6 37.30 -14.34 28.37
CA THR A 6 37.04 -13.00 27.82
C THR A 6 37.02 -12.93 26.29
N ASP A 7 37.75 -13.81 25.59
CA ASP A 7 37.75 -13.80 24.12
C ASP A 7 36.49 -14.46 23.54
N LEU A 8 35.93 -15.44 24.25
CA LEU A 8 34.65 -16.07 23.91
C LEU A 8 33.46 -15.13 24.18
N GLU A 9 33.50 -14.35 25.27
CA GLU A 9 32.48 -13.33 25.52
C GLU A 9 32.54 -12.15 24.52
N SER A 10 33.74 -11.80 24.03
CA SER A 10 33.89 -10.75 23.02
C SER A 10 33.40 -11.18 21.62
N GLY A 11 33.59 -12.47 21.27
CA GLY A 11 33.06 -13.08 20.05
C GLY A 11 31.53 -13.19 20.06
N ILE A 12 30.93 -13.46 21.22
CA ILE A 12 29.47 -13.52 21.38
C ILE A 12 28.86 -12.12 21.45
N ARG A 13 29.53 -11.11 22.03
CA ARG A 13 29.06 -9.71 22.00
C ARG A 13 29.10 -9.06 20.61
N ASN A 14 29.98 -9.52 19.72
CA ASN A 14 30.00 -9.08 18.31
C ASN A 14 29.02 -9.86 17.41
N SER A 15 28.34 -10.87 17.95
CA SER A 15 27.13 -11.45 17.35
C SER A 15 25.86 -10.70 17.76
N GLY A 16 25.97 -9.38 17.96
CA GLY A 16 24.84 -8.46 17.92
C GLY A 16 24.23 -8.50 16.53
N MET A 17 23.47 -9.55 16.25
CA MET A 17 22.82 -9.85 14.98
C MET A 17 22.04 -8.62 14.54
N SER A 18 22.67 -7.82 13.70
CA SER A 18 22.05 -6.73 12.99
C SER A 18 20.86 -7.36 12.25
N GLY A 19 19.64 -7.01 12.66
CA GLY A 19 18.41 -7.35 11.96
C GLY A 19 18.36 -6.67 10.60
N ARG A 20 19.29 -7.02 9.71
CA ARG A 20 19.31 -6.56 8.33
C ARG A 20 18.09 -7.15 7.65
N ALA A 21 17.31 -6.28 7.03
CA ALA A 21 16.23 -6.69 6.15
C ALA A 21 16.79 -7.66 5.09
N PRO A 22 16.06 -8.73 4.71
CA PRO A 22 16.40 -9.54 3.55
C PRO A 22 16.60 -8.68 2.31
N ALA A 23 17.44 -9.12 1.37
CA ALA A 23 17.75 -8.36 0.16
C ALA A 23 16.51 -7.99 -0.68
N TRP A 24 15.44 -8.80 -0.60
CA TRP A 24 14.17 -8.55 -1.28
C TRP A 24 13.28 -7.52 -0.58
N PHE A 25 13.53 -7.20 0.69
CA PHE A 25 12.71 -6.27 1.49
C PHE A 25 13.28 -4.85 1.39
N THR A 26 13.28 -4.32 0.17
CA THR A 26 13.85 -3.01 -0.19
C THR A 26 12.87 -2.19 -1.02
N PRO A 27 12.99 -0.84 -1.02
CA PRO A 27 12.16 0.01 -1.87
C PRO A 27 12.18 -0.41 -3.34
N ALA A 28 13.35 -0.78 -3.88
CA ALA A 28 13.49 -1.22 -5.26
C ALA A 28 12.54 -2.37 -5.63
N VAL A 29 12.46 -3.41 -4.80
CA VAL A 29 11.58 -4.55 -5.06
C VAL A 29 10.11 -4.15 -4.94
N PHE A 30 9.76 -3.36 -3.93
CA PHE A 30 8.38 -2.89 -3.76
C PHE A 30 7.91 -1.99 -4.88
N ILE A 31 8.79 -1.22 -5.50
CA ILE A 31 8.46 -0.41 -6.68
C ILE A 31 8.42 -1.29 -7.93
N LEU A 32 9.47 -2.07 -8.20
CA LEU A 32 9.64 -2.76 -9.48
C LEU A 32 8.69 -3.94 -9.66
N ALA A 33 8.39 -4.71 -8.61
CA ALA A 33 7.52 -5.89 -8.72
C ALA A 33 6.12 -5.54 -9.27
N PRO A 34 5.37 -4.56 -8.73
CA PRO A 34 4.07 -4.20 -9.28
C PRO A 34 4.18 -3.46 -10.63
N VAL A 35 5.25 -2.69 -10.87
CA VAL A 35 5.49 -2.07 -12.18
C VAL A 35 5.63 -3.15 -13.26
N ILE A 36 6.51 -4.12 -13.05
CA ILE A 36 6.70 -5.26 -13.97
C ILE A 36 5.37 -6.02 -14.13
N GLY A 37 4.65 -6.29 -13.04
CA GLY A 37 3.33 -6.93 -13.09
C GLY A 37 2.33 -6.17 -13.95
N SER A 38 2.32 -4.83 -13.86
CA SER A 38 1.45 -3.96 -14.65
C SER A 38 1.79 -4.00 -16.15
N PHE A 39 3.07 -3.88 -16.51
CA PHE A 39 3.52 -3.95 -17.91
C PHE A 39 3.32 -5.35 -18.51
N LEU A 40 3.54 -6.42 -17.74
CA LEU A 40 3.27 -7.79 -18.18
C LEU A 40 1.77 -8.01 -18.41
N ALA A 41 0.91 -7.54 -17.51
CA ALA A 41 -0.54 -7.63 -17.69
C ALA A 41 -0.99 -6.88 -18.95
N TRP A 42 -0.46 -5.66 -19.15
CA TRP A 42 -0.73 -4.87 -20.35
C TRP A 42 -0.29 -5.57 -21.64
N TYR A 43 0.93 -6.12 -21.65
CA TYR A 43 1.45 -6.86 -22.79
C TYR A 43 0.61 -8.09 -23.10
N LEU A 44 0.24 -8.88 -22.09
CA LEU A 44 -0.58 -10.08 -22.26
C LEU A 44 -1.97 -9.76 -22.81
N LEU A 45 -2.63 -8.71 -22.30
CA LEU A 45 -3.92 -8.27 -22.81
C LEU A 45 -3.83 -7.74 -24.24
N THR A 46 -2.79 -6.97 -24.55
CA THR A 46 -2.55 -6.45 -25.91
C THR A 46 -2.25 -7.57 -26.90
N ALA A 47 -1.41 -8.54 -26.53
CA ALA A 47 -1.11 -9.70 -27.35
C ALA A 47 -2.37 -10.56 -27.60
N ARG A 48 -3.20 -10.74 -26.57
CA ARG A 48 -4.50 -11.43 -26.71
C ARG A 48 -5.43 -10.68 -27.66
N HIS A 49 -5.52 -9.35 -27.56
CA HIS A 49 -6.33 -8.53 -28.46
C HIS A 49 -5.85 -8.60 -29.92
N GLN A 50 -4.55 -8.77 -30.18
CA GLN A 50 -4.03 -8.95 -31.54
C GLN A 50 -4.39 -10.32 -32.14
N LEU A 51 -4.59 -11.34 -31.29
CA LEU A 51 -4.96 -12.69 -31.70
C LEU A 51 -6.48 -12.83 -31.89
N ASP A 52 -7.28 -12.22 -31.01
CA ASP A 52 -8.75 -12.18 -31.11
C ASP A 52 -9.22 -10.97 -31.93
N ARG A 53 -9.32 -11.12 -33.25
CA ARG A 53 -9.82 -10.07 -34.16
C ARG A 53 -11.30 -9.71 -33.98
N SER A 54 -12.04 -10.44 -33.15
CA SER A 54 -13.48 -10.27 -32.93
C SER A 54 -13.78 -9.90 -31.49
N GLN A 55 -13.66 -8.63 -31.10
CA GLN A 55 -14.31 -8.16 -29.87
C GLN A 55 -14.60 -6.66 -29.93
N ALA A 56 -15.81 -6.35 -30.39
CA ALA A 56 -16.44 -5.03 -30.33
C ALA A 56 -16.68 -4.51 -28.89
N MET A 57 -16.19 -5.21 -27.86
CA MET A 57 -16.33 -4.85 -26.43
C MET A 57 -14.99 -4.83 -25.68
N SER A 58 -13.88 -4.54 -26.38
CA SER A 58 -12.50 -4.50 -25.85
C SER A 58 -12.37 -3.65 -24.57
N GLU A 59 -13.05 -2.50 -24.51
CA GLU A 59 -12.89 -1.56 -23.41
C GLU A 59 -13.44 -2.09 -22.08
N ALA A 60 -14.59 -2.79 -22.11
CA ALA A 60 -15.20 -3.34 -20.90
C ALA A 60 -14.38 -4.49 -20.28
N LEU A 61 -13.64 -5.22 -21.12
CA LEU A 61 -12.89 -6.40 -20.72
C LEU A 61 -11.42 -6.10 -20.40
N THR A 62 -10.78 -5.25 -21.20
CA THR A 62 -9.35 -4.93 -21.08
C THR A 62 -9.08 -3.62 -20.33
N GLY A 63 -10.11 -2.79 -20.17
CA GLY A 63 -10.03 -1.47 -19.56
C GLY A 63 -9.61 -0.35 -20.51
N PHE A 64 -9.39 -0.64 -21.80
CA PHE A 64 -9.07 0.35 -22.83
C PHE A 64 -9.58 -0.10 -24.22
N SER A 65 -9.97 0.85 -25.07
CA SER A 65 -10.49 0.51 -26.41
C SER A 65 -9.38 0.32 -27.44
N ALA A 66 -8.25 1.02 -27.29
CA ALA A 66 -7.08 0.90 -28.14
C ALA A 66 -5.79 0.84 -27.29
N PRO A 67 -4.88 -0.12 -27.54
CA PRO A 67 -3.59 -0.15 -26.86
C PRO A 67 -2.78 1.14 -27.11
N ALA A 68 -2.08 1.62 -26.09
CA ALA A 68 -1.24 2.79 -26.18
C ALA A 68 -0.10 2.58 -27.19
N HIS A 69 0.23 3.63 -27.95
CA HIS A 69 1.35 3.59 -28.88
C HIS A 69 2.67 3.46 -28.12
N VAL A 70 3.48 2.48 -28.51
CA VAL A 70 4.79 2.23 -27.90
C VAL A 70 5.88 2.83 -28.78
N SER A 71 6.53 3.89 -28.32
CA SER A 71 7.75 4.43 -28.96
C SER A 71 8.98 4.24 -28.10
N GLY A 72 10.14 4.13 -28.75
CA GLY A 72 11.43 4.03 -28.03
C GLY A 72 11.72 5.26 -27.15
N ARG A 73 11.26 6.46 -27.56
CA ARG A 73 11.40 7.68 -26.76
C ARG A 73 10.51 7.65 -25.51
N GLY A 74 9.25 7.23 -25.64
CA GLY A 74 8.34 7.06 -24.50
C GLY A 74 8.84 6.02 -23.49
N ILE A 75 9.30 4.85 -23.98
CA ILE A 75 9.92 3.82 -23.14
C ILE A 75 11.13 4.40 -22.39
N SER A 76 12.01 5.12 -23.09
CA SER A 76 13.22 5.70 -22.47
C SER A 76 12.86 6.67 -21.34
N LEU A 77 11.82 7.49 -21.53
CA LEU A 77 11.34 8.41 -20.51
C LEU A 77 10.76 7.68 -19.29
N LEU A 78 9.97 6.62 -19.49
CA LEU A 78 9.46 5.79 -18.39
C LEU A 78 10.58 5.09 -17.63
N LEU A 79 11.54 4.51 -18.35
CA LEU A 79 12.70 3.88 -17.75
C LEU A 79 13.49 4.89 -16.92
N LEU A 80 13.72 6.10 -17.43
CA LEU A 80 14.39 7.16 -16.70
C LEU A 80 13.63 7.52 -15.42
N TRP A 81 12.30 7.65 -15.49
CA TRP A 81 11.46 7.97 -14.33
C TRP A 81 11.50 6.88 -13.26
N TYR A 82 11.26 5.62 -13.64
CA TYR A 82 11.29 4.49 -12.70
C TYR A 82 12.71 4.21 -12.17
N CYS A 83 13.75 4.43 -12.98
CA CYS A 83 15.13 4.33 -12.50
C CYS A 83 15.44 5.44 -11.50
N ALA A 84 15.05 6.69 -11.78
CA ALA A 84 15.29 7.81 -10.88
C ALA A 84 14.59 7.62 -9.52
N ILE A 85 13.31 7.23 -9.53
CA ILE A 85 12.56 7.02 -8.28
C ILE A 85 13.14 5.86 -7.47
N VAL A 86 13.54 4.75 -8.11
CA VAL A 86 14.17 3.61 -7.44
C VAL A 86 15.54 4.00 -6.89
N MET A 87 16.39 4.65 -7.68
CA MET A 87 17.73 5.07 -7.25
C MET A 87 17.65 6.02 -6.06
N VAL A 88 16.82 7.07 -6.13
CA VAL A 88 16.68 8.06 -5.06
C VAL A 88 16.06 7.44 -3.80
N SER A 89 15.07 6.56 -3.95
CA SER A 89 14.51 5.78 -2.81
C SER A 89 15.56 4.89 -2.16
N MET A 90 16.41 4.24 -2.96
CA MET A 90 17.48 3.38 -2.48
C MET A 90 18.61 4.16 -1.81
N VAL A 91 18.96 5.35 -2.31
CA VAL A 91 19.91 6.26 -1.63
C VAL A 91 19.36 6.66 -0.26
N GLY A 92 18.09 7.05 -0.18
CA GLY A 92 17.43 7.34 1.10
C GLY A 92 17.45 6.15 2.05
N PHE A 93 17.12 4.96 1.56
CA PHE A 93 17.15 3.71 2.33
C PHE A 93 18.57 3.37 2.81
N TRP A 94 19.57 3.51 1.95
CA TRP A 94 20.98 3.30 2.28
C TRP A 94 21.45 4.27 3.37
N TRP A 95 21.14 5.56 3.25
CA TRP A 95 21.41 6.53 4.32
C TRP A 95 20.70 6.19 5.63
N GLY A 96 19.45 5.73 5.56
CA GLY A 96 18.68 5.35 6.74
C GLY A 96 19.25 4.12 7.47
N THR A 97 19.85 3.19 6.73
CA THR A 97 20.48 1.98 7.27
C THR A 97 21.89 2.20 7.82
N HIS A 98 22.67 3.16 7.28
CA HIS A 98 24.05 3.42 7.70
C HIS A 98 24.18 4.11 9.07
N ARG A 99 23.15 4.83 9.52
CA ARG A 99 23.15 5.45 10.85
C ARG A 99 22.84 4.41 11.93
N SER A 100 23.87 3.69 12.36
CA SER A 100 23.83 2.72 13.47
C SER A 100 23.18 3.34 14.70
N ARG A 101 22.25 2.60 15.30
CA ARG A 101 21.58 3.01 16.53
C ARG A 101 22.36 2.52 17.74
N PRO A 102 22.37 3.27 18.87
CA PRO A 102 22.84 2.72 20.13
C PRO A 102 21.97 1.52 20.52
N ALA A 103 22.59 0.39 20.85
CA ALA A 103 21.93 -0.86 21.22
C ALA A 103 20.84 -0.65 22.30
N THR A 104 21.09 0.27 23.23
CA THR A 104 20.22 0.62 24.37
C THR A 104 18.83 1.14 23.99
N ALA A 105 18.64 1.70 22.78
CA ALA A 105 17.34 2.21 22.35
C ALA A 105 16.40 1.11 21.86
N ALA A 106 16.96 0.02 21.29
CA ALA A 106 16.18 -1.13 20.82
C ALA A 106 15.66 -1.95 22.01
N ASP A 107 16.51 -2.18 23.02
CA ASP A 107 16.19 -2.96 24.22
C ASP A 107 14.99 -2.38 24.98
N ARG A 108 14.91 -1.05 25.11
CA ARG A 108 13.79 -0.38 25.79
C ARG A 108 12.44 -0.59 25.08
N THR A 109 12.45 -0.78 23.77
CA THR A 109 11.23 -0.95 22.95
C THR A 109 10.86 -2.41 22.67
N ASN A 110 11.66 -3.37 23.15
CA ASN A 110 11.45 -4.81 22.93
C ASN A 110 10.94 -5.53 24.20
N THR A 111 10.36 -4.79 25.15
CA THR A 111 9.77 -5.36 26.36
C THR A 111 8.30 -5.72 26.12
N ALA A 112 7.82 -6.83 26.69
CA ALA A 112 6.43 -7.27 26.56
C ALA A 112 5.43 -6.20 27.02
N TRP A 113 5.79 -5.44 28.05
CA TRP A 113 4.98 -4.33 28.56
C TRP A 113 4.85 -3.19 27.53
N PHE A 114 5.95 -2.78 26.89
CA PHE A 114 5.94 -1.74 25.86
C PHE A 114 5.09 -2.18 24.66
N GLU A 115 5.32 -3.40 24.18
CA GLU A 115 4.59 -3.97 23.05
C GLU A 115 3.08 -4.06 23.34
N ARG A 116 2.70 -4.51 24.53
CA ARG A 116 1.30 -4.59 24.96
C ARG A 116 0.64 -3.22 25.01
N ARG A 117 1.29 -2.22 25.62
CA ARG A 117 0.74 -0.85 25.69
C ARG A 117 0.63 -0.19 24.33
N TYR A 118 1.67 -0.31 23.49
CA TYR A 118 1.64 0.18 22.12
C TYR A 118 0.43 -0.38 21.38
N PHE A 119 0.22 -1.70 21.45
CA PHE A 119 -0.91 -2.35 20.82
C PHE A 119 -2.26 -1.84 21.34
N PHE A 120 -2.43 -1.68 22.65
CA PHE A 120 -3.70 -1.18 23.20
C PHE A 120 -4.01 0.26 22.80
N VAL A 121 -3.02 1.15 22.71
CA VAL A 121 -3.24 2.52 22.24
C VAL A 121 -3.76 2.51 20.80
N VAL A 122 -3.13 1.72 19.93
CA VAL A 122 -3.54 1.59 18.52
C VAL A 122 -4.92 0.92 18.41
N LEU A 123 -5.20 -0.10 19.23
CA LEU A 123 -6.48 -0.81 19.26
C LEU A 123 -7.63 0.12 19.70
N ILE A 124 -7.42 0.90 20.77
CA ILE A 124 -8.43 1.86 21.27
C ILE A 124 -8.72 2.91 20.22
N ALA A 125 -7.69 3.48 19.58
CA ALA A 125 -7.88 4.42 18.48
C ALA A 125 -8.72 3.80 17.35
N GLY A 126 -8.40 2.57 16.94
CA GLY A 126 -9.16 1.83 15.93
C GLY A 126 -10.61 1.59 16.34
N ALA A 127 -10.85 1.14 17.57
CA ALA A 127 -12.18 0.88 18.09
C ALA A 127 -13.05 2.15 18.13
N VAL A 128 -12.50 3.27 18.63
CA VAL A 128 -13.19 4.57 18.65
C VAL A 128 -13.52 5.03 17.23
N GLY A 129 -12.58 4.93 16.30
CA GLY A 129 -12.78 5.38 14.93
C GLY A 129 -13.78 4.54 14.14
N VAL A 130 -13.73 3.21 14.27
CA VAL A 130 -14.71 2.32 13.66
C VAL A 130 -16.08 2.54 14.29
N GLY A 131 -16.19 2.53 15.63
CA GLY A 131 -17.45 2.75 16.33
C GLY A 131 -18.12 4.07 15.94
N TYR A 132 -17.36 5.18 15.91
CA TYR A 132 -17.85 6.47 15.45
C TYR A 132 -18.33 6.45 13.99
N SER A 133 -17.59 5.76 13.11
CA SER A 133 -17.98 5.64 11.70
C SER A 133 -19.29 4.87 11.54
N PHE A 134 -19.48 3.79 12.29
CA PHE A 134 -20.73 3.01 12.27
C PHE A 134 -21.91 3.80 12.83
N MET A 135 -21.71 4.54 13.92
CA MET A 135 -22.76 5.41 14.48
C MET A 135 -23.20 6.48 13.47
N LYS A 136 -22.25 7.08 12.75
CA LYS A 136 -22.53 8.16 11.79
C LYS A 136 -23.29 7.69 10.56
N VAL A 137 -23.10 6.44 10.12
CA VAL A 137 -23.73 5.91 8.91
C VAL A 137 -25.05 5.16 9.19
N GLY A 138 -25.66 5.37 10.36
CA GLY A 138 -26.98 4.81 10.67
C GLY A 138 -26.97 3.40 11.27
N GLY A 139 -25.81 2.89 11.70
CA GLY A 139 -25.71 1.62 12.44
C GLY A 139 -25.66 0.36 11.55
N LEU A 140 -25.89 -0.81 12.17
CA LEU A 140 -25.80 -2.12 11.50
C LEU A 140 -26.91 -2.36 10.46
N GLY A 141 -28.09 -1.75 10.65
CA GLY A 141 -29.23 -1.89 9.73
C GLY A 141 -28.92 -1.36 8.34
N ALA A 142 -28.44 -0.11 8.26
CA ALA A 142 -28.03 0.49 6.99
C ALA A 142 -27.03 -0.40 6.24
N ILE A 143 -26.05 -0.98 6.93
CA ILE A 143 -25.00 -1.88 6.38
C ILE A 143 -25.59 -3.11 5.73
N VAL A 144 -26.55 -3.75 6.38
CA VAL A 144 -27.25 -4.91 5.81
C VAL A 144 -28.04 -4.48 4.57
N ASP A 145 -28.70 -3.33 4.64
CA ASP A 145 -29.52 -2.80 3.55
C ASP A 145 -28.67 -2.48 2.31
N SER A 146 -27.58 -1.73 2.44
CA SER A 146 -26.75 -1.38 1.27
C SER A 146 -25.77 -2.49 0.83
N LEU A 147 -25.49 -3.49 1.68
CA LEU A 147 -24.94 -4.78 1.21
C LEU A 147 -25.96 -5.56 0.37
N SER A 148 -27.24 -5.50 0.74
CA SER A 148 -28.32 -6.16 0.00
C SER A 148 -28.65 -5.45 -1.33
N GLU A 149 -28.53 -4.12 -1.36
CA GLU A 149 -28.79 -3.28 -2.54
C GLU A 149 -27.57 -3.11 -3.46
N GLN A 150 -26.41 -3.67 -3.09
CA GLN A 150 -25.14 -3.57 -3.84
C GLN A 150 -24.61 -2.13 -4.00
N THR A 151 -25.06 -1.19 -3.17
CA THR A 151 -24.74 0.24 -3.20
C THR A 151 -23.57 0.62 -2.29
N ALA A 152 -22.56 -0.25 -2.16
CA ALA A 152 -21.45 -0.06 -1.20
C ALA A 152 -20.64 1.25 -1.39
N ASN A 153 -20.74 1.90 -2.55
CA ASN A 153 -20.13 3.21 -2.78
C ASN A 153 -20.82 4.34 -2.01
N ASP A 154 -22.11 4.20 -1.71
CA ASP A 154 -22.92 5.23 -1.04
C ASP A 154 -22.54 5.35 0.44
N PHE A 155 -22.11 4.24 1.08
CA PHE A 155 -21.49 4.26 2.41
C PHE A 155 -20.26 5.15 2.53
N SER A 156 -19.39 5.07 1.51
CA SER A 156 -18.17 5.87 1.48
C SER A 156 -18.48 7.34 1.24
N ASN A 157 -19.59 7.64 0.55
CA ASN A 157 -20.04 9.00 0.26
C ASN A 157 -20.80 9.63 1.43
N ALA A 158 -21.47 8.82 2.27
CA ALA A 158 -22.16 9.25 3.49
C ALA A 158 -21.20 9.71 4.62
N LEU A 159 -19.93 9.32 4.55
CA LEU A 159 -18.92 9.80 5.49
C LEU A 159 -18.37 11.16 5.05
N SER A 160 -18.36 12.13 5.97
CA SER A 160 -17.90 13.49 5.68
C SER A 160 -16.50 13.49 5.05
N GLY A 161 -16.28 14.32 4.04
CA GLY A 161 -14.99 14.40 3.35
C GLY A 161 -13.79 14.87 4.20
N PHE A 162 -14.03 15.34 5.43
CA PHE A 162 -13.03 15.98 6.28
C PHE A 162 -12.32 15.01 7.25
N ALA A 163 -11.10 15.38 7.64
CA ALA A 163 -10.36 14.72 8.71
C ALA A 163 -11.10 14.93 10.05
N GLY A 164 -11.65 13.86 10.61
CA GLY A 164 -12.34 13.86 11.90
C GLY A 164 -12.14 12.55 12.66
N LEU A 165 -12.94 12.29 13.70
CA LEU A 165 -12.86 11.09 14.52
C LEU A 165 -12.93 9.79 13.70
N GLN A 166 -13.70 9.80 12.61
CA GLN A 166 -13.79 8.70 11.65
C GLN A 166 -12.43 8.27 11.06
N THR A 167 -11.43 9.16 10.98
CA THR A 167 -10.07 8.84 10.47
C THR A 167 -9.36 7.84 11.38
N LEU A 168 -9.69 7.82 12.67
CA LEU A 168 -9.09 6.89 13.65
C LEU A 168 -9.34 5.43 13.27
N ARG A 169 -10.36 5.14 12.46
CA ARG A 169 -10.65 3.77 11.96
C ARG A 169 -9.46 3.16 11.24
N TYR A 170 -8.62 3.98 10.61
CA TYR A 170 -7.45 3.50 9.89
C TYR A 170 -6.39 2.94 10.84
N ALA A 171 -6.42 3.23 12.14
CA ALA A 171 -5.55 2.60 13.13
C ALA A 171 -5.68 1.06 13.13
N THR A 172 -6.81 0.51 12.68
CA THR A 172 -7.01 -0.94 12.48
C THR A 172 -6.00 -1.57 11.52
N ILE A 173 -5.46 -0.79 10.57
CA ILE A 173 -4.40 -1.20 9.64
C ILE A 173 -3.12 -1.57 10.39
N LEU A 174 -2.84 -0.91 11.52
CA LEU A 174 -1.73 -1.28 12.41
C LEU A 174 -2.18 -2.28 13.47
N ALA A 175 -3.38 -2.10 14.05
CA ALA A 175 -3.86 -2.92 15.18
C ALA A 175 -3.95 -4.41 14.83
N ALA A 176 -4.59 -4.76 13.72
CA ALA A 176 -4.81 -6.16 13.34
C ALA A 176 -3.50 -6.94 13.10
N PRO A 177 -2.58 -6.49 12.22
CA PRO A 177 -1.34 -7.23 11.98
C PRO A 177 -0.42 -7.29 13.21
N ILE A 178 -0.36 -6.21 14.00
CA ILE A 178 0.40 -6.20 15.26
C ILE A 178 -0.25 -7.14 16.28
N GLY A 179 -1.58 -7.17 16.36
CA GLY A 179 -2.33 -8.08 17.23
C GLY A 179 -2.07 -9.55 16.87
N VAL A 180 -2.11 -9.91 15.60
CA VAL A 180 -1.75 -11.26 15.13
C VAL A 180 -0.31 -11.61 15.49
N TYR A 181 0.62 -10.67 15.30
CA TYR A 181 2.02 -10.85 15.68
C TYR A 181 2.20 -11.08 17.18
N LEU A 182 1.61 -10.23 18.03
CA LEU A 182 1.74 -10.30 19.49
C LEU A 182 1.03 -11.51 20.10
N TRP A 183 -0.09 -11.93 19.50
CA TRP A 183 -0.76 -13.17 19.89
C TRP A 183 0.13 -14.38 19.62
N ARG A 184 0.79 -14.45 18.45
CA ARG A 184 1.78 -15.51 18.15
C ARG A 184 2.98 -15.47 19.11
N LYS A 185 3.41 -14.26 19.52
CA LYS A 185 4.44 -14.06 20.55
C LYS A 185 3.95 -14.35 21.98
N LYS A 186 2.67 -14.68 22.17
CA LYS A 186 2.01 -14.91 23.48
C LYS A 186 2.06 -13.70 24.43
N VAL A 187 2.17 -12.47 23.90
CA VAL A 187 2.17 -11.22 24.69
C VAL A 187 0.73 -10.75 25.00
N ILE A 188 -0.21 -11.08 24.11
CA ILE A 188 -1.63 -10.77 24.27
C ILE A 188 -2.49 -12.03 24.11
N GLY A 189 -3.68 -12.03 24.73
CA GLY A 189 -4.67 -13.10 24.55
C GLY A 189 -5.36 -13.07 23.19
N TRP A 190 -5.92 -14.21 22.78
CA TRP A 190 -6.65 -14.36 21.51
C TRP A 190 -7.85 -13.40 21.35
N PRO A 191 -8.62 -13.01 22.41
CA PRO A 191 -9.79 -12.16 22.21
C PRO A 191 -9.40 -10.79 21.63
N TYR A 192 -8.31 -10.20 22.10
CA TYR A 192 -7.83 -8.91 21.62
C TYR A 192 -7.36 -8.95 20.17
N MET A 193 -6.73 -10.06 19.76
CA MET A 193 -6.34 -10.28 18.37
C MET A 193 -7.58 -10.37 17.47
N VAL A 194 -8.58 -11.17 17.89
CA VAL A 194 -9.84 -11.30 17.14
C VAL A 194 -10.57 -9.96 17.04
N THR A 195 -10.66 -9.20 18.13
CA THR A 195 -11.23 -7.84 18.10
C THR A 195 -10.52 -6.95 17.09
N ALA A 196 -9.18 -6.93 17.08
CA ALA A 196 -8.42 -6.12 16.14
C ALA A 196 -8.69 -6.51 14.68
N VAL A 197 -8.74 -7.82 14.38
CA VAL A 197 -9.04 -8.34 13.04
C VAL A 197 -10.48 -8.02 12.62
N LEU A 198 -11.46 -8.21 13.51
CA LEU A 198 -12.86 -7.86 13.22
C LEU A 198 -13.04 -6.36 12.96
N LEU A 199 -12.36 -5.50 13.72
CA LEU A 199 -12.36 -4.06 13.47
C LEU A 199 -11.75 -3.70 12.11
N LEU A 200 -10.69 -4.40 11.67
CA LEU A 200 -10.12 -4.22 10.34
C LEU A 200 -11.10 -4.67 9.24
N VAL A 201 -11.77 -5.81 9.41
CA VAL A 201 -12.79 -6.30 8.46
C VAL A 201 -13.94 -5.30 8.37
N ALA A 202 -14.46 -4.84 9.51
CA ALA A 202 -15.49 -3.81 9.59
C ALA A 202 -15.05 -2.51 8.90
N ASN A 203 -13.80 -2.07 9.12
CA ASN A 203 -13.25 -0.91 8.44
C ASN A 203 -13.12 -1.12 6.92
N ALA A 204 -12.70 -2.31 6.48
CA ALA A 204 -12.55 -2.64 5.07
C ALA A 204 -13.91 -2.62 4.32
N MET A 205 -15.00 -3.01 4.99
CA MET A 205 -16.36 -2.90 4.46
C MET A 205 -16.76 -1.45 4.19
N ILE A 206 -16.32 -0.50 5.01
CA ILE A 206 -16.69 0.93 4.86
C ILE A 206 -15.73 1.68 3.92
N ALA A 207 -14.42 1.45 4.07
CA ALA A 207 -13.40 2.42 3.64
C ALA A 207 -12.56 2.00 2.44
N SER A 208 -12.77 0.79 1.89
CA SER A 208 -12.10 0.17 0.73
C SER A 208 -11.01 -0.88 1.00
N ARG A 209 -10.79 -1.70 -0.05
CA ARG A 209 -9.73 -2.70 -0.25
C ARG A 209 -8.30 -2.26 0.10
N LEU A 210 -8.01 -0.96 0.08
CA LEU A 210 -6.68 -0.41 0.36
C LEU A 210 -6.23 -0.69 1.80
N ALA A 211 -7.15 -0.65 2.77
CA ALA A 211 -6.84 -0.88 4.18
C ALA A 211 -6.34 -2.32 4.43
N LEU A 212 -6.94 -3.31 3.74
CA LEU A 212 -6.53 -4.71 3.82
C LEU A 212 -5.13 -4.91 3.20
N MET A 213 -4.89 -4.37 2.01
CA MET A 213 -3.60 -4.52 1.34
C MET A 213 -2.46 -3.85 2.14
N MET A 214 -2.71 -2.66 2.69
CA MET A 214 -1.76 -1.98 3.56
C MET A 214 -1.52 -2.77 4.87
N ALA A 215 -2.56 -3.36 5.47
CA ALA A 215 -2.41 -4.20 6.66
C ALA A 215 -1.57 -5.46 6.38
N CYS A 216 -1.69 -6.06 5.19
CA CYS A 216 -0.82 -7.15 4.75
C CYS A 216 0.65 -6.70 4.68
N ALA A 217 0.94 -5.50 4.14
CA ALA A 217 2.30 -4.96 4.11
C ALA A 217 2.85 -4.67 5.52
N VAL A 218 2.02 -4.17 6.43
CA VAL A 218 2.36 -3.99 7.86
C VAL A 218 2.68 -5.33 8.53
N TYR A 219 1.86 -6.35 8.28
CA TYR A 219 2.12 -7.71 8.78
C TYR A 219 3.44 -8.26 8.24
N LEU A 220 3.68 -8.09 6.95
CA LEU A 220 4.92 -8.53 6.30
C LEU A 220 6.14 -7.85 6.94
N ALA A 221 6.08 -6.55 7.21
CA ALA A 221 7.15 -5.83 7.88
C ALA A 221 7.42 -6.37 9.30
N ALA A 222 6.36 -6.59 10.10
CA ALA A 222 6.49 -7.19 11.43
C ALA A 222 7.09 -8.60 11.36
N TRP A 223 6.66 -9.40 10.40
CA TRP A 223 7.14 -10.78 10.20
C TRP A 223 8.60 -10.82 9.76
N VAL A 224 9.01 -9.99 8.79
CA VAL A 224 10.40 -9.91 8.33
C VAL A 224 11.31 -9.47 9.48
N ARG A 225 10.87 -8.51 10.31
CA ARG A 225 11.67 -8.01 11.43
C ARG A 225 11.81 -9.03 12.58
N SER A 226 10.79 -9.85 12.79
CA SER A 226 10.73 -10.85 13.87
C SER A 226 11.31 -12.22 13.48
N ARG A 227 11.72 -12.42 12.23
CA ARG A 227 12.46 -13.61 11.83
C ARG A 227 13.83 -13.62 12.51
N GLU A 228 13.97 -14.43 13.53
CA GLU A 228 15.29 -14.94 13.93
C GLU A 228 15.86 -15.74 12.75
N PRO A 229 17.16 -15.61 12.44
CA PRO A 229 17.82 -16.46 11.45
C PRO A 229 17.71 -17.91 11.92
N ARG A 230 16.68 -18.63 11.45
CA ARG A 230 16.49 -20.04 11.76
C ARG A 230 17.62 -20.85 11.16
N VAL A 231 18.42 -21.45 12.04
CA VAL A 231 19.47 -22.42 11.71
C VAL A 231 18.88 -23.80 11.32
N GLY A 232 17.56 -23.97 11.21
CA GLY A 232 16.93 -25.28 10.98
C GLY A 232 15.73 -25.29 10.04
N GLY A 233 15.91 -25.93 8.87
CA GLY A 233 15.11 -27.08 8.43
C GLY A 233 13.59 -26.95 8.26
N GLY A 234 13.04 -25.76 7.99
CA GLY A 234 11.64 -25.67 7.56
C GLY A 234 11.47 -26.31 6.17
N SER A 235 10.58 -27.31 6.03
CA SER A 235 10.26 -27.88 4.72
C SER A 235 9.74 -26.79 3.77
N PRO A 236 10.41 -26.53 2.63
CA PRO A 236 9.98 -25.52 1.67
C PRO A 236 8.57 -25.81 1.14
N ALA A 237 8.17 -27.09 1.07
CA ALA A 237 6.85 -27.51 0.62
C ALA A 237 5.73 -26.96 1.51
N ARG A 238 5.89 -26.97 2.85
CA ARG A 238 4.86 -26.42 3.76
C ARG A 238 4.70 -24.91 3.61
N ALA A 239 5.79 -24.19 3.35
CA ALA A 239 5.73 -22.75 3.07
C ALA A 239 5.00 -22.47 1.76
N TRP A 240 5.31 -23.21 0.69
CA TRP A 240 4.62 -23.08 -0.60
C TRP A 240 3.14 -23.45 -0.54
N ILE A 241 2.77 -24.50 0.19
CA ILE A 241 1.36 -24.87 0.42
C ILE A 241 0.62 -23.73 1.13
N ALA A 242 1.21 -23.16 2.18
CA ALA A 242 0.58 -22.04 2.89
C ALA A 242 0.41 -20.80 1.99
N VAL A 243 1.42 -20.48 1.17
CA VAL A 243 1.33 -19.39 0.19
C VAL A 243 0.22 -19.67 -0.84
N MET A 244 0.16 -20.89 -1.39
CA MET A 244 -0.88 -21.28 -2.35
C MET A 244 -2.28 -21.21 -1.75
N LEU A 245 -2.46 -21.67 -0.51
CA LEU A 245 -3.75 -21.56 0.18
C LEU A 245 -4.15 -20.08 0.37
N ILE A 246 -3.23 -19.22 0.78
CA ILE A 246 -3.51 -17.77 0.91
C ILE A 246 -3.90 -17.16 -0.44
N VAL A 247 -3.18 -17.50 -1.51
CA VAL A 247 -3.47 -16.99 -2.86
C VAL A 247 -4.83 -17.50 -3.35
N LEU A 248 -5.13 -18.78 -3.20
CA LEU A 248 -6.40 -19.38 -3.61
C LEU A 248 -7.57 -18.83 -2.80
N SER A 249 -7.43 -18.72 -1.48
CA SER A 249 -8.46 -18.12 -0.63
C SER A 249 -8.68 -16.65 -0.97
N GLY A 250 -7.61 -15.88 -1.17
CA GLY A 250 -7.69 -14.48 -1.59
C GLY A 250 -8.39 -14.34 -2.95
N PHE A 251 -8.03 -15.18 -3.92
CA PHE A 251 -8.66 -15.21 -5.23
C PHE A 251 -10.14 -15.58 -5.16
N GLY A 252 -10.51 -16.56 -4.34
CA GLY A 252 -11.91 -16.96 -4.13
C GLY A 252 -12.75 -15.84 -3.51
N VAL A 253 -12.23 -15.16 -2.48
CA VAL A 253 -12.90 -14.01 -1.86
C VAL A 253 -13.04 -12.85 -2.85
N LEU A 254 -12.00 -12.53 -3.62
CA LEU A 254 -12.06 -11.49 -4.65
C LEU A 254 -13.06 -11.86 -5.76
N THR A 255 -13.12 -13.13 -6.16
CA THR A 255 -14.08 -13.62 -7.15
C THR A 255 -15.51 -13.45 -6.67
N ALA A 256 -15.81 -13.85 -5.43
CA ALA A 256 -17.14 -13.69 -4.84
C ALA A 256 -17.53 -12.21 -4.73
N LEU A 257 -16.63 -11.36 -4.24
CA LEU A 257 -16.87 -9.92 -4.13
C LEU A 257 -17.06 -9.25 -5.50
N ASN A 258 -16.27 -9.64 -6.50
CA ASN A 258 -16.39 -9.11 -7.86
C ASN A 258 -17.71 -9.54 -8.50
N TYR A 259 -18.12 -10.79 -8.29
CA TYR A 259 -19.41 -11.28 -8.77
C TYR A 259 -20.59 -10.52 -8.14
N ILE A 260 -20.57 -10.33 -6.81
CA ILE A 260 -21.63 -9.58 -6.12
C ILE A 260 -21.71 -8.13 -6.61
N ARG A 261 -20.56 -7.51 -6.93
CA ARG A 261 -20.52 -6.07 -7.24
C ARG A 261 -20.66 -5.73 -8.73
N ASN A 262 -20.12 -6.56 -9.62
CA ASN A 262 -19.89 -6.20 -11.02
C ASN A 262 -20.40 -7.27 -12.02
N ALA A 263 -21.14 -8.30 -11.59
CA ALA A 263 -21.54 -9.39 -12.50
C ALA A 263 -22.36 -8.91 -13.71
N ASN A 264 -23.25 -7.93 -13.55
CA ASN A 264 -24.08 -7.43 -14.66
C ASN A 264 -23.23 -6.75 -15.74
N TYR A 265 -22.25 -5.94 -15.33
CA TYR A 265 -21.31 -5.27 -16.25
C TYR A 265 -20.57 -6.26 -17.16
N TYR A 266 -20.12 -7.39 -16.60
CA TYR A 266 -19.41 -8.41 -17.38
C TYR A 266 -20.35 -9.30 -18.21
N ARG A 267 -21.59 -9.54 -17.74
CA ARG A 267 -22.61 -10.26 -18.51
C ARG A 267 -23.02 -9.50 -19.76
N ASP A 268 -23.14 -8.19 -19.66
CA ASP A 268 -23.43 -7.31 -20.81
C ASP A 268 -22.28 -7.36 -21.84
N ALA A 269 -21.05 -7.65 -21.39
CA ALA A 269 -19.89 -7.90 -22.23
C ALA A 269 -19.75 -9.37 -22.70
N GLY A 270 -20.75 -10.21 -22.47
CA GLY A 270 -20.81 -11.61 -22.91
C GLY A 270 -20.13 -12.63 -21.99
N ILE A 271 -19.69 -12.23 -20.79
CA ILE A 271 -19.01 -13.11 -19.83
C ILE A 271 -19.94 -13.48 -18.69
N SER A 272 -20.20 -14.78 -18.52
CA SER A 272 -21.06 -15.29 -17.44
C SER A 272 -20.29 -16.01 -16.33
N ASN A 273 -19.05 -16.45 -16.58
CA ASN A 273 -18.25 -17.20 -15.62
C ASN A 273 -17.60 -16.28 -14.56
N PRO A 274 -17.90 -16.43 -13.25
CA PRO A 274 -17.35 -15.56 -12.19
C PRO A 274 -15.83 -15.54 -12.11
N VAL A 275 -15.17 -16.68 -12.38
CA VAL A 275 -13.71 -16.78 -12.39
C VAL A 275 -13.13 -15.94 -13.52
N GLU A 276 -13.74 -16.04 -14.69
CA GLU A 276 -13.33 -15.26 -15.87
C GLU A 276 -13.54 -13.76 -15.65
N MET A 277 -14.68 -13.36 -15.08
CA MET A 277 -14.93 -11.96 -14.68
C MET A 277 -13.84 -11.42 -13.75
N ASN A 278 -13.41 -12.22 -12.77
CA ASN A 278 -12.35 -11.80 -11.84
C ASN A 278 -10.98 -11.72 -12.53
N VAL A 279 -10.68 -12.63 -13.47
CA VAL A 279 -9.44 -12.56 -14.27
C VAL A 279 -9.40 -11.30 -15.12
N TYR A 280 -10.50 -10.93 -15.81
CA TYR A 280 -10.56 -9.66 -16.56
C TYR A 280 -10.47 -8.44 -15.65
N GLN A 281 -11.19 -8.44 -14.52
CA GLN A 281 -11.12 -7.35 -13.54
C GLN A 281 -9.70 -7.14 -13.02
N MET A 282 -8.99 -8.22 -12.66
CA MET A 282 -7.60 -8.17 -12.20
C MET A 282 -6.65 -7.76 -13.33
N GLY A 283 -6.85 -8.31 -14.53
CA GLY A 283 -6.06 -7.99 -15.71
C GLY A 283 -6.15 -6.52 -16.07
N ALA A 284 -7.36 -5.99 -16.24
CA ALA A 284 -7.61 -4.58 -16.54
C ALA A 284 -7.08 -3.67 -15.42
N TYR A 285 -7.31 -4.02 -14.16
CA TYR A 285 -6.78 -3.25 -13.02
C TYR A 285 -5.24 -3.16 -13.01
N LEU A 286 -4.55 -4.24 -13.39
CA LEU A 286 -3.08 -4.26 -13.52
C LEU A 286 -2.62 -3.57 -14.80
N ALA A 287 -3.33 -3.69 -15.92
CA ALA A 287 -2.88 -3.20 -17.22
C ALA A 287 -3.12 -1.70 -17.45
N VAL A 288 -4.22 -1.14 -16.93
CA VAL A 288 -4.60 0.27 -17.18
C VAL A 288 -3.51 1.26 -16.74
N PRO A 289 -2.83 1.11 -15.59
CA PRO A 289 -1.74 2.03 -15.24
C PRO A 289 -0.56 1.99 -16.21
N ALA A 290 -0.19 0.81 -16.75
CA ALA A 290 0.83 0.72 -17.79
C ALA A 290 0.35 1.35 -19.11
N GLN A 291 -0.90 1.11 -19.52
CA GLN A 291 -1.55 1.75 -20.68
C GLN A 291 -1.45 3.29 -20.60
N VAL A 292 -1.82 3.86 -19.45
CA VAL A 292 -1.80 5.31 -19.22
C VAL A 292 -0.35 5.83 -19.21
N SER A 293 0.57 5.12 -18.55
CA SER A 293 1.99 5.49 -18.51
C SER A 293 2.59 5.56 -19.92
N LEU A 294 2.32 4.54 -20.74
CA LEU A 294 2.83 4.43 -22.10
C LEU A 294 2.33 5.59 -22.96
N GLY A 295 1.02 5.82 -23.00
CA GLY A 295 0.45 6.87 -23.84
C GLY A 295 0.90 8.27 -23.44
N VAL A 296 0.95 8.57 -22.13
CA VAL A 296 1.48 9.87 -21.65
C VAL A 296 2.97 10.01 -21.96
N SER A 297 3.77 8.97 -21.72
CA SER A 297 5.21 9.05 -21.95
C SER A 297 5.54 9.31 -23.42
N ASP A 298 4.79 8.68 -24.32
CA ASP A 298 4.94 8.85 -25.75
C ASP A 298 4.52 10.26 -26.21
N ALA A 299 3.40 10.78 -25.70
CA ALA A 299 2.94 12.14 -26.01
C ALA A 299 3.92 13.21 -25.52
N VAL A 300 4.43 13.07 -24.30
CA VAL A 300 5.44 13.98 -23.74
C VAL A 300 6.77 13.88 -24.50
N ALA A 301 7.25 12.67 -24.76
CA ALA A 301 8.54 12.47 -25.43
C ALA A 301 8.55 12.90 -26.91
N ARG A 302 7.38 12.97 -27.55
CA ARG A 302 7.20 13.55 -28.89
C ARG A 302 6.96 15.07 -28.88
N GLY A 303 6.81 15.68 -27.71
CA GLY A 303 6.42 17.09 -27.57
C GLY A 303 4.99 17.37 -28.01
N ALA A 304 4.15 16.32 -28.17
CA ALA A 304 2.75 16.46 -28.55
C ALA A 304 1.88 16.94 -27.38
N TRP A 305 2.36 16.74 -26.15
CA TRP A 305 1.72 17.23 -24.94
C TRP A 305 2.76 17.81 -23.99
N GLU A 306 2.60 19.08 -23.66
CA GLU A 306 3.41 19.78 -22.67
C GLU A 306 2.50 20.39 -21.61
N LYS A 307 2.72 20.00 -20.35
CA LYS A 307 2.05 20.65 -19.21
C LYS A 307 3.00 21.70 -18.62
N PRO A 308 2.68 23.01 -18.73
CA PRO A 308 3.45 24.03 -18.04
C PRO A 308 3.23 23.88 -16.54
N GLY A 309 4.31 23.59 -15.80
CA GLY A 309 4.32 23.53 -14.35
C GLY A 309 5.23 24.61 -13.79
N SER A 310 4.73 25.39 -12.82
CA SER A 310 5.58 26.31 -12.08
C SER A 310 6.28 25.58 -10.92
N VAL A 311 7.46 26.03 -10.54
CA VAL A 311 8.22 25.46 -9.40
C VAL A 311 7.37 25.48 -8.13
N THR A 312 6.64 26.57 -7.87
CA THR A 312 5.87 26.75 -6.63
C THR A 312 4.59 25.95 -6.61
N THR A 313 3.79 25.97 -7.69
CA THR A 313 2.55 25.19 -7.75
C THR A 313 2.81 23.69 -7.74
N SER A 314 3.93 23.25 -8.29
CA SER A 314 4.28 21.83 -8.33
C SER A 314 4.66 21.25 -6.97
N LEU A 315 4.91 22.07 -5.95
CA LEU A 315 5.08 21.60 -4.57
C LEU A 315 3.82 20.92 -4.02
N GLU A 316 2.64 21.23 -4.58
CA GLU A 316 1.40 20.56 -4.24
C GLU A 316 1.46 19.05 -4.52
N ALA A 317 2.31 18.60 -5.45
CA ALA A 317 2.55 17.18 -5.75
C ALA A 317 3.06 16.38 -4.55
N VAL A 318 3.68 17.05 -3.57
CA VAL A 318 4.21 16.43 -2.34
C VAL A 318 3.52 16.94 -1.07
N GLN A 319 2.55 17.85 -1.22
CA GLN A 319 1.82 18.41 -0.11
C GLN A 319 0.82 17.39 0.45
N PRO A 320 0.76 17.22 1.78
CA PRO A 320 -0.25 16.40 2.42
C PRO A 320 -1.67 16.76 1.96
N THR A 321 -2.46 15.76 1.56
CA THR A 321 -3.81 16.00 1.00
C THR A 321 -4.77 16.69 1.97
N PHE A 322 -4.52 16.63 3.27
CA PHE A 322 -5.35 17.35 4.26
C PHE A 322 -5.01 18.84 4.38
N LEU A 323 -3.91 19.29 3.78
CA LEU A 323 -3.58 20.71 3.64
C LEU A 323 -4.05 21.28 2.28
N GLN A 324 -4.54 20.41 1.39
CA GLN A 324 -5.17 20.80 0.13
C GLN A 324 -6.67 21.00 0.40
N PHE A 325 -7.10 22.25 0.51
CA PHE A 325 -8.48 22.60 0.86
C PHE A 325 -9.49 22.35 -0.27
N ASN A 326 -9.02 22.24 -1.51
CA ASN A 326 -9.84 21.87 -2.67
C ASN A 326 -9.87 20.35 -2.84
N LYS A 327 -10.68 19.68 -2.03
CA LYS A 327 -10.88 18.23 -2.16
C LYS A 327 -11.81 17.94 -3.34
N ILE A 328 -11.25 17.43 -4.43
CA ILE A 328 -12.01 16.83 -5.54
C ILE A 328 -12.88 15.71 -4.96
N THR A 329 -14.20 15.81 -5.15
CA THR A 329 -15.15 14.78 -4.67
C THR A 329 -14.92 13.46 -5.40
N LYS A 330 -15.33 12.32 -4.82
CA LYS A 330 -15.12 11.00 -5.46
C LYS A 330 -15.83 10.91 -6.83
N ASP A 331 -16.88 11.70 -7.03
CA ASP A 331 -17.62 11.80 -8.28
C ASP A 331 -16.91 12.69 -9.32
N GLU A 332 -16.04 13.61 -8.89
CA GLU A 332 -15.13 14.39 -9.75
C GLU A 332 -13.75 13.73 -9.91
N SER A 333 -13.48 12.62 -9.21
CA SER A 333 -12.20 11.88 -9.29
C SER A 333 -12.03 11.08 -10.59
N TRP A 334 -13.04 11.10 -11.46
CA TRP A 334 -13.00 10.50 -12.79
C TRP A 334 -12.12 11.33 -13.71
N LYS A 335 -10.84 10.97 -13.77
CA LYS A 335 -9.95 11.51 -14.80
C LYS A 335 -10.39 10.95 -16.14
N GLN A 336 -10.69 11.85 -17.08
CA GLN A 336 -11.05 11.49 -18.45
C GLN A 336 -9.81 11.55 -19.34
N ALA A 337 -9.89 11.03 -20.56
CA ALA A 337 -8.83 11.14 -21.56
C ALA A 337 -8.31 12.60 -21.73
N ALA A 338 -9.19 13.59 -21.55
CA ALA A 338 -8.86 15.01 -21.57
C ALA A 338 -7.80 15.42 -20.54
N THR A 339 -7.78 14.79 -19.36
CA THR A 339 -6.78 15.04 -18.30
C THR A 339 -5.37 14.71 -18.79
N TYR A 340 -5.25 13.77 -19.72
CA TYR A 340 -3.97 13.35 -20.32
C TYR A 340 -3.78 13.88 -21.74
N GLY A 341 -4.40 15.02 -22.07
CA GLY A 341 -4.29 15.63 -23.40
C GLY A 341 -4.82 14.74 -24.53
N PHE A 342 -5.79 13.87 -24.24
CA PHE A 342 -6.36 12.88 -25.16
C PHE A 342 -5.34 11.85 -25.69
N SER A 343 -4.19 11.72 -25.04
CA SER A 343 -3.13 10.79 -25.44
C SER A 343 -3.40 9.32 -25.10
N VAL A 344 -4.45 9.04 -24.32
CA VAL A 344 -4.77 7.71 -23.81
C VAL A 344 -6.26 7.42 -23.92
N SER A 345 -6.61 6.20 -24.32
CA SER A 345 -7.92 5.60 -24.11
C SER A 345 -7.87 4.65 -22.91
N PHE A 346 -8.81 4.81 -21.98
CA PHE A 346 -9.09 3.89 -20.88
C PHE A 346 -10.54 4.11 -20.40
N ALA A 347 -11.14 3.07 -19.84
CA ALA A 347 -12.51 3.12 -19.37
C ALA A 347 -12.63 3.98 -18.11
N GLY A 348 -13.59 4.92 -18.09
CA GLY A 348 -13.77 5.89 -17.00
C GLY A 348 -14.18 5.29 -15.64
N ASN A 349 -14.50 4.00 -15.59
CA ASN A 349 -14.80 3.26 -14.37
C ASN A 349 -13.54 2.82 -13.58
N PHE A 350 -12.34 2.96 -14.17
CA PHE A 350 -11.09 2.68 -13.47
C PHE A 350 -10.55 3.94 -12.77
N PHE A 351 -10.71 3.99 -11.45
CA PHE A 351 -10.08 5.00 -10.56
C PHE A 351 -8.54 4.88 -10.47
N THR A 352 -7.92 4.16 -11.40
CA THR A 352 -6.54 3.68 -11.32
C THR A 352 -5.75 4.15 -12.48
N ASN A 353 -5.04 5.24 -12.22
CA ASN A 353 -4.19 5.89 -13.18
C ASN A 353 -2.74 5.48 -12.95
N SER A 354 -1.81 6.18 -13.57
CA SER A 354 -0.39 6.00 -13.33
C SER A 354 0.12 7.20 -12.54
N VAL A 355 0.93 7.00 -11.50
CA VAL A 355 1.55 8.14 -10.79
C VAL A 355 2.38 9.00 -11.72
N PHE A 356 3.10 8.36 -12.66
CA PHE A 356 3.85 9.08 -13.68
C PHE A 356 2.93 10.04 -14.47
N ALA A 357 1.81 9.53 -14.97
CA ALA A 357 0.88 10.31 -15.77
C ALA A 357 0.14 11.36 -14.94
N ASP A 358 -0.33 10.99 -13.75
CA ASP A 358 -1.07 11.85 -12.84
C ASP A 358 -0.24 13.05 -12.42
N THR A 359 0.97 12.81 -11.91
CA THR A 359 1.86 13.87 -11.47
C THR A 359 2.20 14.82 -12.61
N TYR A 360 2.42 14.30 -13.83
CA TYR A 360 2.69 15.16 -14.99
C TYR A 360 1.46 15.98 -15.39
N SER A 361 0.28 15.36 -15.44
CA SER A 361 -0.96 16.00 -15.88
C SER A 361 -1.33 17.22 -15.03
N GLU A 362 -1.06 17.14 -13.73
CA GLU A 362 -1.40 18.17 -12.76
C GLU A 362 -0.25 19.18 -12.60
N TYR A 363 0.99 18.70 -12.51
CA TYR A 363 2.14 19.49 -12.02
C TYR A 363 3.33 19.54 -12.99
N GLY A 364 3.25 18.89 -14.15
CA GLY A 364 4.32 18.87 -15.15
C GLY A 364 5.62 18.21 -14.64
N THR A 365 6.75 18.60 -15.23
CA THR A 365 8.08 18.01 -14.94
C THR A 365 8.58 18.32 -13.53
N TRP A 366 8.27 19.50 -12.99
CA TRP A 366 8.59 19.85 -11.60
C TRP A 366 7.85 18.96 -10.61
N GLY A 367 6.61 18.58 -10.91
CA GLY A 367 5.88 17.56 -10.15
C GLY A 367 6.66 16.25 -10.05
N TRP A 368 7.16 15.72 -11.18
CA TRP A 368 7.98 14.50 -11.18
C TRP A 368 9.21 14.64 -10.30
N PHE A 369 9.91 15.77 -10.40
CA PHE A 369 11.09 16.03 -9.60
C PHE A 369 10.79 15.98 -8.09
N TYR A 370 9.74 16.67 -7.63
CA TYR A 370 9.36 16.66 -6.22
C TYR A 370 8.90 15.28 -5.77
N THR A 371 8.11 14.56 -6.58
CA THR A 371 7.70 13.19 -6.27
C THR A 371 8.92 12.28 -6.08
N ILE A 372 9.92 12.34 -6.98
CA ILE A 372 11.16 11.56 -6.85
C ILE A 372 11.86 11.85 -5.51
N LEU A 373 11.99 13.13 -5.13
CA LEU A 373 12.60 13.52 -3.85
C LEU A 373 11.81 13.01 -2.64
N ALA A 374 10.47 13.11 -2.68
CA ALA A 374 9.61 12.62 -1.61
C ALA A 374 9.78 11.10 -1.39
N TYR A 375 9.93 10.32 -2.47
CA TYR A 375 10.22 8.89 -2.37
C TYR A 375 11.62 8.59 -1.83
N GLY A 376 12.60 9.48 -2.05
CA GLY A 376 13.89 9.46 -1.35
C GLY A 376 13.75 9.58 0.17
N VAL A 377 12.96 10.57 0.62
CA VAL A 377 12.64 10.76 2.04
C VAL A 377 11.87 9.55 2.60
N ALA A 378 10.94 8.99 1.83
CA ALA A 378 10.24 7.77 2.19
C ALA A 378 11.19 6.58 2.35
N GLY A 379 12.21 6.45 1.48
CA GLY A 379 13.25 5.43 1.57
C GLY A 379 14.03 5.52 2.89
N TYR A 380 14.42 6.75 3.26
CA TYR A 380 15.06 7.01 4.54
C TYR A 380 14.13 6.67 5.72
N ALA A 381 12.88 7.15 5.70
CA ALA A 381 11.90 6.87 6.76
C ALA A 381 11.65 5.36 6.91
N PHE A 382 11.49 4.65 5.81
CA PHE A 382 11.31 3.20 5.78
C PHE A 382 12.45 2.46 6.49
N ALA A 383 13.70 2.73 6.12
CA ALA A 383 14.87 2.15 6.79
C ALA A 383 14.91 2.49 8.28
N ARG A 384 14.65 3.75 8.63
CA ARG A 384 14.69 4.21 10.03
C ARG A 384 13.62 3.55 10.88
N ILE A 385 12.37 3.48 10.42
CA ILE A 385 11.26 2.85 11.15
C ILE A 385 11.50 1.35 11.28
N PHE A 386 12.01 0.71 10.22
CA PHE A 386 12.28 -0.72 10.23
C PHE A 386 13.39 -1.12 11.22
N SER A 387 14.29 -0.20 11.56
CA SER A 387 15.36 -0.45 12.54
C SER A 387 14.90 -0.60 14.00
N PHE A 388 13.64 -0.26 14.32
CA PHE A 388 13.10 -0.34 15.68
C PHE A 388 12.65 -1.77 16.06
N SER A 389 12.02 -1.92 17.24
CA SER A 389 11.40 -3.18 17.66
C SER A 389 10.33 -3.64 16.66
N PRO A 390 10.01 -4.95 16.59
CA PRO A 390 9.07 -5.49 15.60
C PRO A 390 7.71 -4.78 15.54
N VAL A 391 7.22 -4.30 16.69
CA VAL A 391 5.94 -3.58 16.79
C VAL A 391 5.99 -2.20 16.13
N ILE A 392 7.10 -1.47 16.25
CA ILE A 392 7.30 -0.18 15.57
C ILE A 392 7.69 -0.42 14.09
N ALA A 393 8.54 -1.41 13.84
CA ALA A 393 8.96 -1.79 12.50
C ALA A 393 7.79 -2.24 11.62
N ALA A 394 6.71 -2.77 12.21
CA ALA A 394 5.45 -3.04 11.51
C ALA A 394 4.96 -1.80 10.74
N SER A 395 5.08 -0.60 11.32
CA SER A 395 4.67 0.65 10.69
C SER A 395 5.52 1.01 9.46
N ALA A 396 6.72 0.45 9.31
CA ALA A 396 7.49 0.57 8.06
C ALA A 396 6.73 -0.08 6.89
N GLY A 397 5.85 -1.05 7.16
CA GLY A 397 4.97 -1.64 6.15
C GLY A 397 3.96 -0.66 5.54
N VAL A 398 3.60 0.43 6.25
CA VAL A 398 2.81 1.53 5.67
C VAL A 398 3.60 2.23 4.56
N VAL A 399 4.89 2.49 4.80
CA VAL A 399 5.78 3.10 3.81
C VAL A 399 6.10 2.10 2.69
N ALA A 400 6.29 0.81 3.02
CA ALA A 400 6.43 -0.26 2.03
C ALA A 400 5.23 -0.32 1.07
N TYR A 401 4.03 -0.16 1.60
CA TYR A 401 2.82 -0.10 0.79
C TYR A 401 2.77 1.14 -0.12
N CYS A 402 3.33 2.27 0.31
CA CYS A 402 3.49 3.45 -0.55
C CYS A 402 4.37 3.13 -1.78
N PHE A 403 5.47 2.39 -1.58
CA PHE A 403 6.27 1.91 -2.71
C PHE A 403 5.51 0.92 -3.60
N LEU A 404 4.72 0.01 -3.01
CA LEU A 404 3.90 -0.95 -3.75
C LEU A 404 2.81 -0.32 -4.61
N GLU A 405 2.42 0.92 -4.34
CA GLU A 405 1.35 1.62 -5.06
C GLU A 405 1.88 2.67 -6.05
N VAL A 406 3.18 2.98 -6.07
CA VAL A 406 3.76 4.04 -6.91
C VAL A 406 3.54 3.83 -8.41
N TRP A 407 3.27 2.61 -8.85
CA TRP A 407 2.96 2.30 -10.24
C TRP A 407 1.58 2.83 -10.67
N ARG A 408 0.68 3.09 -9.70
CA ARG A 408 -0.74 3.39 -9.95
C ARG A 408 -1.25 4.63 -9.22
N VAL A 409 -0.90 4.83 -7.95
CA VAL A 409 -1.42 5.95 -7.16
C VAL A 409 -0.41 6.44 -6.11
N GLN A 410 -0.26 7.76 -6.02
CA GLN A 410 0.67 8.39 -5.08
C GLN A 410 0.03 8.52 -3.69
N ILE A 411 -0.01 7.42 -2.96
CA ILE A 411 -0.61 7.41 -1.61
C ILE A 411 0.30 8.02 -0.54
N LEU A 412 1.57 8.29 -0.84
CA LEU A 412 2.55 8.81 0.13
C LEU A 412 2.08 10.12 0.79
N ILE A 413 1.39 10.98 0.02
CA ILE A 413 0.89 12.28 0.49
C ILE A 413 -0.49 12.20 1.14
N TYR A 414 -1.13 11.02 1.11
CA TYR A 414 -2.48 10.88 1.62
C TYR A 414 -2.49 11.02 3.14
N GLY A 415 -3.49 11.74 3.65
CA GLY A 415 -3.65 11.95 5.09
C GLY A 415 -3.68 10.65 5.92
N ILE A 416 -4.13 9.53 5.34
CA ILE A 416 -4.08 8.21 6.00
C ILE A 416 -2.65 7.77 6.32
N VAL A 417 -1.70 7.93 5.40
CA VAL A 417 -0.30 7.50 5.60
C VAL A 417 0.33 8.35 6.70
N ILE A 418 0.16 9.67 6.62
CA ILE A 418 0.69 10.60 7.61
C ILE A 418 0.06 10.34 8.99
N PHE A 419 -1.26 10.11 9.04
CA PHE A 419 -1.95 9.73 10.27
C PHE A 419 -1.36 8.46 10.90
N LEU A 420 -1.11 7.40 10.13
CA LEU A 420 -0.55 6.15 10.65
C LEU A 420 0.90 6.31 11.15
N LEU A 421 1.70 7.14 10.47
CA LEU A 421 3.05 7.47 10.92
C LEU A 421 3.03 8.30 12.22
N LEU A 422 2.15 9.29 12.31
CA LEU A 422 1.96 10.07 13.55
C LEU A 422 1.42 9.21 14.69
N LEU A 423 0.47 8.31 14.42
CA LEU A 423 -0.05 7.36 15.39
C LEU A 423 1.04 6.41 15.90
N THR A 424 1.97 6.02 15.05
CA THR A 424 3.14 5.22 15.44
C THR A 424 4.03 5.99 16.43
N VAL A 425 4.29 7.27 16.15
CA VAL A 425 5.06 8.15 17.05
C VAL A 425 4.31 8.34 18.38
N GLY A 426 3.03 8.72 18.33
CA GLY A 426 2.19 8.93 19.52
C GLY A 426 2.09 7.68 20.39
N SER A 427 1.81 6.53 19.78
CA SER A 427 1.76 5.23 20.48
C SER A 427 3.10 4.87 21.10
N THR A 428 4.21 5.17 20.43
CA THR A 428 5.57 4.95 20.97
C THR A 428 5.84 5.83 22.18
N LEU A 429 5.42 7.10 22.17
CA LEU A 429 5.60 8.02 23.29
C LEU A 429 4.75 7.60 24.50
N LEU A 430 3.47 7.29 24.28
CA LEU A 430 2.56 6.85 25.34
C LEU A 430 2.97 5.50 25.94
N ALA A 431 3.44 4.57 25.11
CA ALA A 431 3.93 3.28 25.57
C ALA A 431 5.24 3.37 26.38
N ARG A 432 5.95 4.51 26.40
CA ARG A 432 7.16 4.69 27.23
C ARG A 432 6.89 5.13 28.66
N ILE A 433 5.70 5.62 28.97
CA ILE A 433 5.35 6.13 30.31
C ILE A 433 5.29 4.96 31.29
N ARG A 434 6.36 4.70 32.06
CA ARG A 434 6.44 3.59 33.04
C ARG A 434 5.23 3.57 33.98
N PRO A 435 4.78 2.41 34.48
CA PRO A 435 3.81 2.42 35.57
C PRO A 435 4.46 3.08 36.80
N PRO A 436 3.69 3.73 37.69
CA PRO A 436 4.18 4.04 39.02
C PRO A 436 4.69 2.73 39.64
N GLN A 437 5.87 2.77 40.25
CA GLN A 437 6.38 1.62 41.00
C GLN A 437 5.33 1.32 42.08
N GLU A 438 4.76 0.11 42.05
CA GLU A 438 4.02 -0.39 43.20
C GLU A 438 5.01 -0.37 44.38
N GLN A 439 4.73 0.53 45.33
CA GLN A 439 5.39 0.57 46.63
C GLN A 439 4.82 -0.54 47.51
#